data_AF-A0A2E8M4I4-F1
#
_entry.id   AF-A0A2E8M4I4-F1
#
_cell.length_a   1.000
_cell.length_b   1.000
_cell.length_c   1.000
_cell.angle_alpha   90.00
_cell.angle_beta   90.00
_cell.angle_gamma   90.00
#
_symmetry.space_group_name_H-M   'P 1'
#
loop_
_entity.id
_entity.type
_entity.pdbx_description
1 polymer ?
#
loop_
_entity_poly.entity_id
_entity_poly.type
_entity_poly.pdbx_seq_one_letter_code
_entity_poly.pdbx_strand_id
1 'polypeptide(L)' 'MRVFWISLWLGGIAIAQGPRPDDLGASPQPIGEAGVAWYTTWETARAEAERSNRPIFFMAAAATCSGISGVF' A
#
# COMPACT_ATOMS: atom_id res chain seq x y z
N MET A 1 19.02 14.52 -38.03
CA MET A 1 19.70 13.47 -37.21
C MET A 1 20.26 14.03 -35.89
N ARG A 2 19.53 14.87 -35.13
CA ARG A 2 20.12 15.57 -33.96
C ARG A 2 19.12 15.97 -32.87
N VAL A 3 17.96 15.31 -32.82
CA VAL A 3 16.88 15.60 -31.83
C VAL A 3 16.45 14.33 -31.07
N PHE A 4 16.88 13.15 -31.53
CA PHE A 4 16.47 11.85 -30.97
C PHE A 4 17.21 11.41 -29.69
N TRP A 5 18.20 12.17 -29.22
CA TRP A 5 19.07 11.78 -28.10
C TRP A 5 18.73 12.42 -26.75
N ILE A 6 17.85 13.43 -26.71
CA ILE A 6 17.54 14.17 -25.47
C ILE A 6 16.50 13.44 -24.61
N SER A 7 15.70 12.54 -25.18
CA SER A 7 14.56 11.92 -24.47
C SER A 7 14.92 10.71 -23.60
N LEU A 8 16.14 10.15 -23.72
CA LEU A 8 16.53 8.94 -22.98
C LEU A 8 17.18 9.22 -21.62
N TRP A 9 17.49 10.47 -21.30
CA TRP A 9 18.26 10.85 -20.10
C TRP A 9 17.42 11.35 -18.91
N LEU A 10 16.10 11.46 -19.06
CA LEU A 10 15.20 11.93 -18.00
C LEU A 10 14.36 10.80 -17.35
N GLY A 11 14.63 9.54 -17.69
CA GLY A 11 14.06 8.39 -17.00
C GLY A 11 14.71 8.22 -15.62
N GLY A 12 14.32 9.04 -14.65
CA GLY A 12 14.74 8.89 -13.26
C GLY A 12 14.41 7.49 -12.77
N ILE A 13 15.42 6.80 -12.24
CA ILE A 13 15.26 5.48 -11.62
C ILE A 13 14.44 5.69 -10.34
N ALA A 14 13.13 5.49 -10.43
CA ALA A 14 12.25 5.53 -9.25
C ALA A 14 12.41 4.22 -8.47
N ILE A 15 13.41 4.17 -7.58
CA ILE A 15 13.57 3.11 -6.58
C ILE A 15 12.66 3.42 -5.38
N ALA A 16 11.34 3.38 -5.59
CA ALA A 16 10.38 3.46 -4.48
C ALA A 16 9.99 2.04 -4.07
N GLN A 17 10.95 1.26 -3.53
CA GLN A 17 10.62 0.03 -2.82
C GLN A 17 10.42 0.40 -1.35
N GLY A 18 9.20 0.21 -0.84
CA GLY A 18 8.91 0.36 0.59
C GLY A 18 9.77 -0.58 1.44
N PRO A 19 9.82 -0.39 2.77
CA PRO A 19 10.56 -1.28 3.67
C PRO A 19 10.14 -2.74 3.44
N ARG A 20 11.10 -3.66 3.56
CA ARG A 20 10.77 -5.09 3.51
C ARG A 20 9.81 -5.42 4.66
N PRO A 21 8.97 -6.46 4.53
CA PRO A 21 8.02 -6.84 5.59
C PRO A 21 8.67 -6.97 6.97
N ASP A 22 9.90 -7.49 7.01
CA ASP A 22 10.67 -7.71 8.24
C ASP A 22 11.23 -6.40 8.86
N ASP A 23 11.28 -5.33 8.06
CA ASP A 23 11.72 -3.98 8.45
C ASP A 23 10.52 -3.05 8.77
N LEU A 24 9.28 -3.56 8.71
CA LEU A 24 8.10 -2.83 9.15
C LEU A 24 8.06 -2.83 10.68
N GLY A 25 8.76 -1.87 11.29
CA GLY A 25 8.62 -1.57 12.70
C GLY A 25 7.18 -1.21 13.09
N ALA A 26 6.93 -1.07 14.39
CA ALA A 26 5.65 -0.54 14.85
C ALA A 26 5.38 0.82 14.19
N SER A 27 4.12 1.09 13.87
CA SER A 27 3.74 2.38 13.32
C SER A 27 4.21 3.52 14.24
N PRO A 28 4.84 4.59 13.70
CA PRO A 28 5.23 5.76 14.49
C PRO A 28 4.02 6.61 14.90
N GLN A 29 2.82 6.32 14.37
CA GLN A 29 1.62 7.06 14.74
C GLN A 29 1.24 6.82 16.21
N PRO A 30 0.89 7.86 16.99
CA PRO A 30 0.36 7.71 18.33
C PRO A 30 -0.90 6.84 18.34
N ILE A 31 -1.13 6.17 19.48
CA ILE A 31 -2.34 5.38 19.70
C ILE A 31 -3.57 6.29 19.55
N GLY A 32 -4.50 5.90 18.68
CA GLY A 32 -5.74 6.63 18.41
C GLY A 32 -5.68 7.58 17.22
N GLU A 33 -4.52 7.76 16.58
CA GLU A 33 -4.42 8.49 15.33
C GLU A 33 -4.98 7.68 14.13
N ALA A 34 -5.34 8.35 13.04
CA ALA A 34 -5.96 7.72 11.89
C ALA A 34 -5.02 6.69 11.23
N GLY A 35 -5.46 5.43 11.14
CA GLY A 35 -4.69 4.33 10.54
C GLY A 35 -5.55 3.35 9.75
N VAL A 36 -4.90 2.30 9.23
CA VAL A 36 -5.55 1.19 8.52
C VAL A 36 -5.78 0.05 9.51
N ALA A 37 -7.03 -0.39 9.62
CA ALA A 37 -7.41 -1.61 10.31
C ALA A 37 -7.75 -2.68 9.27
N TRP A 38 -7.10 -3.83 9.34
CA TRP A 38 -7.33 -4.95 8.43
C TRP A 38 -8.35 -5.92 9.02
N TYR A 39 -9.38 -6.23 8.25
CA TYR A 39 -10.39 -7.24 8.58
C TYR A 39 -10.27 -8.40 7.60
N THR A 40 -10.14 -9.62 8.13
CA THR A 40 -9.90 -10.83 7.33
C THR A 40 -11.18 -11.56 6.90
N THR A 41 -12.34 -11.09 7.36
CA THR A 41 -13.66 -11.66 7.05
C THR A 41 -14.63 -10.55 6.66
N TRP A 42 -15.59 -10.90 5.79
CA TRP A 42 -16.59 -9.94 5.33
C TRP A 42 -17.53 -9.49 6.45
N GLU A 43 -17.88 -10.41 7.36
CA GLU A 43 -18.80 -10.16 8.47
C GLU A 43 -18.24 -9.06 9.40
N THR A 44 -16.96 -9.16 9.77
CA THR A 44 -16.31 -8.17 10.63
C THR A 44 -16.09 -6.84 9.92
N ALA A 45 -15.67 -6.87 8.64
CA ALA A 45 -15.50 -5.66 7.83
C ALA A 45 -16.81 -4.89 7.67
N ARG A 46 -17.92 -5.60 7.40
CA ARG A 46 -19.24 -5.00 7.23
C ARG A 46 -19.76 -4.38 8.54
N ALA A 47 -19.65 -5.09 9.65
CA ALA A 47 -20.08 -4.59 10.95
C ALA A 47 -19.38 -3.27 11.32
N GLU A 48 -18.08 -3.17 11.04
CA GLU A 48 -17.29 -1.97 11.35
C GLU A 48 -17.55 -0.81 10.38
N ALA A 49 -17.80 -1.11 9.10
CA ALA A 49 -18.24 -0.10 8.12
C ALA A 49 -19.59 0.50 8.52
N GLU A 50 -20.55 -0.33 8.95
CA GLU A 50 -21.87 0.12 9.43
C GLU A 50 -21.74 0.92 10.73
N ARG A 51 -20.96 0.45 11.72
CA ARG A 51 -20.73 1.14 13.00
C ARG A 51 -20.09 2.52 12.82
N SER A 52 -19.12 2.63 11.91
CA SER A 52 -18.35 3.86 11.70
C SER A 52 -18.90 4.77 10.61
N ASN A 53 -19.88 4.31 9.83
CA ASN A 53 -20.38 4.98 8.64
C ASN A 53 -19.26 5.36 7.64
N ARG A 54 -18.29 4.45 7.45
CA ARG A 54 -17.16 4.63 6.53
C ARG A 54 -17.20 3.59 5.41
N PRO A 55 -16.81 3.94 4.18
CA PRO A 55 -16.76 2.99 3.08
C PRO A 55 -15.68 1.94 3.30
N ILE A 56 -15.88 0.75 2.72
CA ILE A 56 -14.92 -0.35 2.75
C ILE A 56 -13.92 -0.16 1.61
N PHE A 57 -12.63 -0.21 1.93
CA PHE A 57 -11.56 -0.43 0.96
C PHE A 57 -11.29 -1.93 0.86
N PHE A 58 -11.61 -2.53 -0.29
CA PHE A 58 -11.42 -3.96 -0.53
C PHE A 58 -10.08 -4.20 -1.24
N MET A 59 -9.20 -4.98 -0.62
CA MET A 59 -7.91 -5.38 -1.19
C MET A 59 -7.87 -6.90 -1.33
N ALA A 60 -7.56 -7.37 -2.54
CA ALA A 60 -7.24 -8.77 -2.80
C ALA A 60 -5.75 -8.88 -3.13
N ALA A 61 -5.06 -9.74 -2.41
CA ALA A 61 -3.62 -9.95 -2.52
C ALA A 61 -3.30 -11.43 -2.31
N ALA A 62 -2.18 -11.88 -2.89
CA ALA A 62 -1.65 -13.22 -2.70
C ALA A 62 -0.13 -13.13 -2.49
N ALA A 63 0.46 -14.07 -1.74
CA ALA A 63 1.91 -14.09 -1.49
C ALA A 63 2.75 -14.19 -2.78
N THR A 64 2.16 -14.65 -3.88
CA THR A 64 2.81 -14.68 -5.20
C THR A 64 2.88 -13.31 -5.88
N CYS A 65 2.22 -12.29 -5.35
CA CYS A 65 2.23 -10.92 -5.87
C CYS A 65 3.46 -10.12 -5.40
N SER A 66 4.57 -10.81 -5.10
CA SER A 66 5.84 -10.22 -4.66
C SER A 66 6.26 -9.03 -5.53
N GLY A 67 6.67 -7.94 -4.88
CA GLY A 67 7.17 -6.72 -5.53
C GLY A 67 6.09 -5.67 -5.83
N ILE A 68 4.82 -5.93 -5.54
CA ILE A 68 3.75 -4.93 -5.61
C ILE A 68 3.65 -4.19 -4.28
N SER A 69 3.75 -2.86 -4.32
CA SER A 69 3.63 -2.02 -3.11
C SER A 69 2.30 -2.27 -2.40
N GLY A 70 2.35 -2.55 -1.09
CA GLY A 70 1.19 -2.88 -0.28
C GLY A 70 0.78 -4.36 -0.30
N VAL A 71 1.51 -5.21 -1.03
CA VAL A 71 1.37 -6.67 -1.00
C VAL A 71 2.71 -7.28 -0.64
N PHE A 72 2.73 -8.10 0.42
CA PHE A 72 3.94 -8.75 0.92
C PHE A 72 4.39 -9.90 0.00
#